data_AF-B7PUC2-F1
#
_entry.id   AF-B7PUC2-F1
#
_cell.length_a   1.000
_cell.length_b   1.000
_cell.length_c   1.000
_cell.angle_alpha   90.00
_cell.angle_beta   90.00
_cell.angle_gamma   90.00
#
_symmetry.space_group_name_H-M   'P 1'
#
loop_
_entity.id
_entity.type
_entity.pdbx_description
1 polymer ?
#
loop_
_entity_poly.entity_id
_entity_poly.type
_entity_poly.pdbx_seq_one_letter_code
_entity_poly.pdbx_strand_id
1 'polypeptide(L)'
;MSDDEGGSLMFRAFSVPDTGEEYDLDIPPTSGNEYLRRVQQEAYNCPDVVVANLDTSKFTSRQTVRFNDSSECAPPPDGFAPTLEWQKEQVANFSATRQLLARHKALMKKSKAKCPVRLPRADDKERWRSVCYGSAPPAIAPLLSIVSAIPQHTVDNLINYNTQWIQEKGFCIEMGVWLYALLACLEKPLHPEACSNIRALARACASARRSLTSKSDDRLLPLNLIICLTARYFGQQDLADP
;
A
#
# COMPACT_ATOMS: atom_id res chain seq x y z
N MET A 1 -9.01 40.46 -14.71
CA MET A 1 -8.20 39.25 -14.58
C MET A 1 -8.66 38.59 -13.30
N SER A 2 -9.49 37.58 -13.43
CA SER A 2 -10.07 36.85 -12.29
C SER A 2 -9.84 35.38 -12.59
N ASP A 3 -8.79 34.85 -11.97
CA ASP A 3 -8.39 33.47 -12.01
C ASP A 3 -9.44 32.61 -11.27
N ASP A 4 -10.22 31.81 -12.01
CA ASP A 4 -11.00 30.70 -11.43
C ASP A 4 -11.22 29.58 -12.47
N GLU A 5 -10.17 29.21 -13.21
CA GLU A 5 -10.17 27.99 -14.06
C GLU A 5 -9.71 26.76 -13.26
N GLY A 6 -10.36 26.52 -12.13
CA GLY A 6 -10.05 25.46 -11.17
C GLY A 6 -11.19 24.45 -10.99
N GLY A 7 -11.67 23.83 -12.08
CA GLY A 7 -12.41 22.55 -12.01
C GLY A 7 -13.90 22.63 -11.66
N SER A 8 -14.71 23.28 -12.49
CA SER A 8 -16.17 23.11 -12.43
C SER A 8 -16.58 21.73 -12.98
N LEU A 9 -17.38 20.98 -12.22
CA LEU A 9 -17.97 19.69 -12.66
C LEU A 9 -18.93 19.86 -13.84
N MET A 10 -19.52 21.05 -14.01
CA MET A 10 -20.27 21.45 -15.20
C MET A 10 -19.77 22.81 -15.69
N PHE A 11 -19.09 22.82 -16.83
CA PHE A 11 -18.66 24.06 -17.46
C PHE A 11 -19.80 24.64 -18.31
N ARG A 12 -19.90 25.97 -18.33
CA ARG A 12 -20.89 26.66 -19.16
C ARG A 12 -20.45 26.57 -20.62
N ALA A 13 -21.13 25.76 -21.43
CA ALA A 13 -20.79 25.57 -22.84
C ALA A 13 -21.17 26.78 -23.72
N PHE A 14 -22.21 27.52 -23.33
CA PHE A 14 -22.71 28.70 -24.05
C PHE A 14 -22.60 29.94 -23.19
N SER A 15 -22.04 31.01 -23.76
CA SER A 15 -22.16 32.34 -23.18
C SER A 15 -23.56 32.86 -23.44
N VAL A 16 -24.32 33.10 -22.37
CA VAL A 16 -25.69 33.60 -22.44
C VAL A 16 -25.69 35.05 -21.92
N PRO A 17 -25.49 36.05 -22.81
CA PRO A 17 -25.52 37.46 -22.42
C PRO A 17 -26.92 37.89 -22.02
N ASP A 18 -26.98 38.75 -21.00
CA ASP A 18 -28.21 39.41 -20.60
C ASP A 18 -28.43 40.68 -21.45
N THR A 19 -29.48 40.65 -22.26
CA THR A 19 -29.96 41.75 -23.12
C THR A 19 -30.95 42.68 -22.40
N GLY A 20 -31.42 42.36 -21.17
CA GLY A 20 -32.33 43.22 -20.40
C GLY A 20 -33.75 43.38 -20.99
N GLU A 21 -34.08 42.64 -22.05
CA GLU A 21 -35.41 42.63 -22.65
C GLU A 21 -36.38 41.77 -21.78
N GLU A 22 -37.65 42.15 -21.72
CA GLU A 22 -38.69 41.28 -21.15
C GLU A 22 -39.26 40.40 -22.29
N TYR A 23 -39.41 39.10 -22.04
CA TYR A 23 -39.93 38.14 -23.02
C TYR A 23 -41.22 37.50 -22.50
N ASP A 24 -42.19 37.37 -23.39
CA ASP A 24 -43.44 36.66 -23.10
C ASP A 24 -43.21 35.14 -23.09
N LEU A 25 -43.41 34.50 -21.93
CA LEU A 25 -43.23 33.06 -21.75
C LEU A 25 -44.31 32.23 -22.47
N ASP A 26 -45.45 32.84 -22.83
CA ASP A 26 -46.56 32.15 -23.50
C ASP A 26 -46.36 32.02 -25.03
N ILE A 27 -45.33 32.67 -25.58
CA ILE A 27 -44.97 32.62 -27.01
C ILE A 27 -43.64 31.87 -27.18
N PRO A 28 -43.47 31.00 -28.20
CA PRO A 28 -42.19 30.34 -28.46
C PRO A 28 -41.04 31.33 -28.65
N PRO A 29 -39.82 31.03 -28.14
CA PRO A 29 -38.68 31.91 -28.29
C PRO A 29 -38.25 32.00 -29.76
N THR A 30 -37.82 33.19 -30.16
CA THR A 30 -37.45 33.50 -31.55
C THR A 30 -35.94 33.45 -31.79
N SER A 31 -35.14 33.38 -30.71
CA SER A 31 -33.68 33.32 -30.73
C SER A 31 -33.12 32.28 -29.75
N GLY A 32 -31.93 31.73 -30.06
CA GLY A 32 -31.23 30.79 -29.18
C GLY A 32 -30.82 31.39 -27.84
N ASN A 33 -30.44 32.68 -27.79
CA ASN A 33 -30.09 33.35 -26.53
C ASN A 33 -31.32 33.57 -25.63
N GLU A 34 -32.46 33.89 -26.23
CA GLU A 34 -33.74 34.01 -25.54
C GLU A 34 -34.16 32.67 -24.93
N TYR A 35 -34.07 31.59 -25.71
CA TYR A 35 -34.32 30.24 -25.22
C TYR A 35 -33.45 29.87 -24.01
N LEU A 36 -32.13 30.07 -24.10
CA LEU A 36 -31.22 29.70 -23.01
C LEU A 36 -31.45 30.48 -21.72
N ARG A 37 -31.92 31.74 -21.80
CA ARG A 37 -32.30 32.51 -20.61
C ARG A 37 -33.59 32.02 -19.98
N ARG A 38 -34.59 31.68 -20.80
CA ARG A 38 -35.83 31.07 -20.30
C ARG A 38 -35.54 29.76 -19.56
N VAL A 39 -34.66 28.92 -20.12
CA VAL A 39 -34.20 27.68 -19.47
C VAL A 39 -33.45 27.97 -18.16
N GLN A 40 -32.60 29.01 -18.10
CA GLN A 40 -31.94 29.40 -16.85
C GLN A 40 -32.93 29.84 -15.78
N GLN A 41 -33.96 30.61 -16.17
CA GLN A 41 -35.01 31.05 -15.25
C GLN A 41 -35.90 29.89 -14.78
N GLU A 42 -36.27 28.98 -15.69
CA GLU A 42 -37.02 27.77 -15.37
C GLU A 42 -36.24 26.84 -14.43
N ALA A 43 -34.95 26.63 -14.71
CA ALA A 43 -34.07 25.84 -13.86
C ALA A 43 -33.87 26.50 -12.48
N TYR A 44 -33.79 27.83 -12.39
CA TYR A 44 -33.75 28.55 -11.12
C TYR A 44 -35.02 28.36 -10.29
N ASN A 45 -36.16 28.22 -10.96
CA ASN A 45 -37.45 27.94 -10.30
C ASN A 45 -37.60 26.46 -9.92
N CYS A 46 -36.79 25.56 -10.49
CA CYS A 46 -36.74 24.16 -10.10
C CYS A 46 -35.90 23.97 -8.82
N PRO A 47 -36.28 23.06 -7.92
CA PRO A 47 -35.43 22.70 -6.80
C PRO A 47 -34.12 22.03 -7.29
N ASP A 48 -32.99 22.48 -6.75
CA ASP A 48 -31.64 21.99 -7.12
C ASP A 48 -31.45 20.49 -6.82
N VAL A 49 -32.08 20.00 -5.75
CA VAL A 49 -32.08 18.59 -5.38
C VAL A 49 -33.50 18.13 -5.08
N VAL A 50 -33.90 17.04 -5.73
CA VAL A 50 -35.16 16.33 -5.46
C VAL A 50 -34.87 14.91 -5.00
N VAL A 51 -35.60 14.44 -4.00
CA VAL A 51 -35.49 13.07 -3.47
C VAL A 51 -36.81 12.35 -3.66
N ALA A 52 -36.78 11.24 -4.41
CA ALA A 52 -37.94 10.38 -4.58
C ALA A 52 -38.02 9.34 -3.44
N ASN A 53 -39.16 9.27 -2.76
CA ASN A 53 -39.42 8.24 -1.74
C ASN A 53 -39.85 6.94 -2.41
N LEU A 54 -38.93 5.98 -2.48
CA LEU A 54 -39.16 4.65 -3.03
C LEU A 54 -39.11 3.60 -1.91
N ASP A 55 -40.03 2.64 -1.93
CA ASP A 55 -39.95 1.47 -1.05
C ASP A 55 -38.83 0.53 -1.52
N THR A 56 -37.71 0.56 -0.81
CA THR A 56 -36.51 -0.22 -1.11
C THR A 56 -36.38 -1.50 -0.27
N SER A 57 -37.35 -1.78 0.60
CA SER A 57 -37.32 -2.90 1.56
C SER A 57 -37.09 -4.27 0.91
N LYS A 58 -37.60 -4.46 -0.32
CA LYS A 58 -37.47 -5.69 -1.11
C LYS A 58 -36.04 -5.98 -1.57
N PHE A 59 -35.16 -4.98 -1.58
CA PHE A 59 -33.79 -5.09 -2.07
C PHE A 59 -32.76 -5.29 -0.95
N THR A 60 -33.12 -5.00 0.30
CA THR A 60 -32.23 -5.16 1.45
C THR A 60 -31.74 -6.61 1.61
N SER A 61 -32.61 -7.59 1.36
CA SER A 61 -32.26 -9.02 1.40
C SER A 61 -31.50 -9.52 0.17
N ARG A 62 -31.34 -8.68 -0.86
CA ARG A 62 -30.67 -9.02 -2.14
C ARG A 62 -29.35 -8.27 -2.32
N GLN A 63 -28.82 -7.66 -1.27
CA GLN A 63 -27.55 -6.95 -1.34
C GLN A 63 -26.40 -7.94 -1.50
N THR A 64 -25.55 -7.72 -2.52
CA THR A 64 -24.32 -8.50 -2.69
C THR A 64 -23.37 -8.24 -1.53
N VAL A 65 -22.95 -9.31 -0.85
CA VAL A 65 -21.92 -9.22 0.19
C VAL A 65 -20.60 -8.87 -0.49
N ARG A 66 -19.96 -7.78 -0.06
CA ARG A 66 -18.56 -7.52 -0.42
C ARG A 66 -17.68 -8.41 0.44
N PHE A 67 -17.10 -9.43 -0.17
CA PHE A 67 -16.12 -10.26 0.50
C PHE A 67 -14.83 -9.48 0.65
N ASN A 68 -14.37 -9.32 1.89
CA ASN A 68 -13.07 -8.74 2.17
C ASN A 68 -12.10 -9.88 2.48
N ASP A 69 -11.31 -10.26 1.47
CA ASP A 69 -10.34 -11.37 1.55
C ASP A 69 -9.14 -11.03 2.46
N SER A 70 -9.18 -9.88 3.14
CA SER A 70 -8.22 -9.50 4.16
C SER A 70 -8.39 -10.40 5.38
N SER A 71 -7.84 -11.61 5.32
CA SER A 71 -7.60 -12.44 6.49
C SER A 71 -6.96 -11.54 7.56
N GLU A 72 -7.65 -11.36 8.68
CA GLU A 72 -7.17 -10.53 9.78
C GLU A 72 -5.79 -11.03 10.21
N CYS A 73 -4.91 -10.09 10.61
CA CYS A 73 -3.63 -10.48 11.19
C CYS A 73 -3.92 -11.33 12.42
N ALA A 74 -3.50 -12.59 12.37
CA ALA A 74 -3.72 -13.54 13.44
C ALA A 74 -3.17 -12.98 14.78
N PRO A 75 -4.00 -12.71 15.82
CA PRO A 75 -3.49 -12.27 17.11
C PRO A 75 -2.43 -13.24 17.66
N PRO A 76 -1.42 -12.70 18.37
CA PRO A 76 -0.39 -13.50 19.01
C PRO A 76 -1.00 -14.41 20.09
N PRO A 77 -0.47 -15.63 20.29
CA PRO A 77 -0.77 -16.43 21.47
C PRO A 77 -0.39 -15.70 22.77
N ASP A 78 -0.96 -16.13 23.90
CA ASP A 78 -0.81 -15.44 25.18
C ASP A 78 0.66 -15.29 25.62
N GLY A 79 1.09 -14.03 25.74
CA GLY A 79 2.45 -13.64 26.10
C GLY A 79 3.51 -13.90 25.02
N PHE A 80 3.10 -14.03 23.75
CA PHE A 80 3.98 -13.97 22.57
C PHE A 80 4.02 -12.56 21.96
N ALA A 81 3.10 -11.68 22.37
CA ALA A 81 3.03 -10.29 21.93
C ALA A 81 4.22 -9.46 22.47
N PRO A 82 4.89 -8.66 21.65
CA PRO A 82 5.91 -7.73 22.12
C PRO A 82 5.30 -6.52 22.82
N THR A 83 5.99 -5.97 23.82
CA THR A 83 5.53 -4.76 24.52
C THR A 83 5.52 -3.53 23.59
N LEU A 84 4.62 -2.58 23.87
CA LEU A 84 4.52 -1.35 23.06
C LEU A 84 5.82 -0.52 23.07
N GLU A 85 6.54 -0.50 24.19
CA GLU A 85 7.83 0.17 24.32
C GLU A 85 8.87 -0.43 23.39
N TRP A 86 8.99 -1.77 23.39
CA TRP A 86 9.86 -2.49 22.48
C TRP A 86 9.49 -2.21 21.02
N GLN A 87 8.20 -2.24 20.68
CA GLN A 87 7.73 -1.95 19.33
C GLN A 87 8.16 -0.55 18.87
N LYS A 88 8.00 0.48 19.71
CA LYS A 88 8.42 1.86 19.42
C LYS A 88 9.93 1.98 19.24
N GLU A 89 10.71 1.32 20.09
CA GLU A 89 12.17 1.30 20.01
C GLU A 89 12.64 0.67 18.69
N GLN A 90 12.06 -0.47 18.29
CA GLN A 90 12.44 -1.14 17.03
C GLN A 90 12.10 -0.28 15.80
N VAL A 91 10.97 0.41 15.81
CA VAL A 91 10.58 1.35 14.75
C VAL A 91 11.60 2.50 14.64
N ALA A 92 12.07 3.03 15.78
CA ALA A 92 13.09 4.07 15.80
C ALA A 92 14.45 3.57 15.27
N ASN A 93 14.90 2.40 15.73
CA ASN A 93 16.14 1.76 15.28
C ASN A 93 16.11 1.44 13.78
N PHE A 94 14.98 0.97 13.28
CA PHE A 94 14.78 0.70 11.85
C PHE A 94 14.82 1.98 11.02
N SER A 95 14.27 3.09 11.53
CA SER A 95 14.38 4.40 10.90
C SER A 95 15.84 4.83 10.74
N ALA A 96 16.64 4.72 11.82
CA ALA A 96 18.07 5.02 11.77
C ALA A 96 18.83 4.12 10.77
N THR A 97 18.50 2.82 10.75
CA THR A 97 19.06 1.87 9.79
C THR A 97 18.77 2.28 8.34
N ARG A 98 17.53 2.67 8.02
CA ARG A 98 17.17 3.13 6.67
C ARG A 98 17.87 4.44 6.29
N GLN A 99 18.07 5.36 7.24
CA GLN A 99 18.84 6.58 6.98
C GLN A 99 20.29 6.27 6.63
N LEU A 100 20.94 5.35 7.37
CA LEU A 100 22.30 4.91 7.07
C LEU A 100 22.39 4.23 5.69
N LEU A 101 21.44 3.35 5.39
CA LEU A 101 21.36 2.67 4.10
C LEU A 101 21.16 3.65 2.94
N ALA A 102 20.30 4.66 3.11
CA ALA A 102 20.08 5.69 2.10
C ALA A 102 21.36 6.49 1.82
N ARG A 103 22.11 6.87 2.86
CA ARG A 103 23.43 7.54 2.72
C ARG A 103 24.43 6.64 1.99
N HIS A 104 24.48 5.36 2.34
CA HIS A 104 25.35 4.39 1.68
C HIS A 104 25.00 4.22 0.19
N LYS A 105 23.72 4.05 -0.15
CA LYS A 105 23.23 3.98 -1.54
C LYS A 105 23.62 5.23 -2.34
N ALA A 106 23.49 6.42 -1.75
CA ALA A 106 23.88 7.67 -2.38
C ALA A 106 25.40 7.75 -2.66
N LEU A 107 26.24 7.29 -1.72
CA LEU A 107 27.69 7.23 -1.89
C LEU A 107 28.09 6.25 -3.00
N MET A 108 27.50 5.06 -3.01
CA MET A 108 27.78 4.03 -4.02
C MET A 108 27.37 4.46 -5.43
N LYS A 109 26.26 5.20 -5.55
CA LYS A 109 25.83 5.79 -6.82
C LYS A 109 26.84 6.81 -7.35
N LYS A 110 27.48 7.59 -6.47
CA LYS A 110 28.54 8.54 -6.85
C LYS A 110 29.83 7.84 -7.26
N SER A 111 30.23 6.79 -6.54
CA SER A 111 31.49 6.05 -6.82
C SER A 111 31.39 5.07 -7.98
N LYS A 112 30.20 4.85 -8.56
CA LYS A 112 29.92 3.83 -9.60
C LYS A 112 30.42 2.43 -9.18
N ALA A 113 30.33 2.13 -7.87
CA ALA A 113 30.74 0.83 -7.35
C ALA A 113 29.91 -0.28 -7.99
N LYS A 114 30.59 -1.32 -8.50
CA LYS A 114 29.93 -2.49 -9.08
C LYS A 114 29.52 -3.46 -7.97
N CYS A 115 28.38 -4.12 -8.16
CA CYS A 115 28.01 -5.24 -7.31
C CYS A 115 29.10 -6.33 -7.42
N PRO A 116 29.63 -6.85 -6.29
CA PRO A 116 30.67 -7.87 -6.32
C PRO A 116 30.14 -9.23 -6.81
N VAL A 117 28.82 -9.40 -6.89
CA VAL A 117 28.16 -10.66 -7.24
C VAL A 117 27.22 -10.44 -8.42
N ARG A 118 27.15 -11.42 -9.33
CA ARG A 118 26.10 -11.47 -10.36
C ARG A 118 24.78 -11.90 -9.72
N LEU A 119 23.85 -10.97 -9.60
CA LEU A 119 22.51 -11.24 -9.07
C LEU A 119 21.67 -12.03 -10.09
N PRO A 120 20.78 -12.93 -9.64
CA PRO A 120 19.80 -13.58 -10.50
C PRO A 120 18.83 -12.57 -11.15
N ARG A 121 18.09 -12.99 -12.17
CA ARG A 121 17.00 -12.18 -12.72
C ARG A 121 15.85 -12.11 -11.71
N ALA A 122 15.06 -11.04 -11.76
CA ALA A 122 13.95 -10.82 -10.82
C ALA A 122 12.95 -12.00 -10.79
N ASP A 123 12.76 -12.68 -11.91
CA ASP A 123 11.77 -13.75 -12.08
C ASP A 123 12.32 -15.14 -11.68
N ASP A 124 13.62 -15.26 -11.41
CA ASP A 124 14.27 -16.55 -11.12
C ASP A 124 14.03 -16.96 -9.64
N LYS A 125 12.78 -17.32 -9.28
CA LYS A 125 12.38 -17.70 -7.90
C LYS A 125 13.34 -18.71 -7.25
N GLU A 126 13.67 -19.81 -7.92
CA GLU A 126 14.53 -20.87 -7.34
C GLU A 126 16.00 -20.45 -7.15
N ARG A 127 16.52 -19.59 -8.03
CA ARG A 127 17.89 -19.06 -7.86
C ARG A 127 17.94 -18.08 -6.70
N TRP A 128 16.95 -17.21 -6.57
CA TRP A 128 16.83 -16.32 -5.41
C TRP A 128 16.68 -17.11 -4.11
N ARG A 129 15.88 -18.19 -4.12
CA ARG A 129 15.78 -19.11 -2.99
C ARG A 129 17.15 -19.68 -2.59
N SER A 130 17.96 -20.06 -3.58
CA SER A 130 19.31 -20.60 -3.36
C SER A 130 20.30 -19.53 -2.86
N VAL A 131 20.19 -18.29 -3.33
CA VAL A 131 21.03 -17.18 -2.87
C VAL A 131 20.71 -16.80 -1.42
N CYS A 132 19.41 -16.75 -1.08
CA CYS A 132 18.97 -16.35 0.25
C CYS A 132 19.09 -17.48 1.28
N TYR A 133 18.81 -18.74 0.89
CA TYR A 133 18.61 -19.89 1.79
C TYR A 133 19.30 -21.19 1.35
N GLY A 134 20.12 -21.17 0.30
CA GLY A 134 20.71 -22.39 -0.24
C GLY A 134 21.65 -23.08 0.75
N SER A 135 21.51 -24.41 0.91
CA SER A 135 22.47 -25.23 1.66
C SER A 135 23.82 -25.40 0.96
N ALA A 136 23.94 -25.00 -0.32
CA ALA A 136 25.17 -25.07 -1.07
C ALA A 136 25.80 -23.67 -1.18
N PRO A 137 27.11 -23.53 -0.92
CA PRO A 137 27.78 -22.24 -0.98
C PRO A 137 27.75 -21.62 -2.39
N PRO A 138 27.72 -20.26 -2.45
CA PRO A 138 27.66 -19.36 -1.32
C PRO A 138 26.20 -19.02 -0.98
N ALA A 139 25.71 -19.45 0.20
CA ALA A 139 24.64 -18.73 0.87
C ALA A 139 25.21 -17.35 1.20
N ILE A 140 24.68 -16.30 0.57
CA ILE A 140 25.25 -14.97 0.70
C ILE A 140 24.42 -14.21 1.74
N ALA A 141 25.08 -13.68 2.77
CA ALA A 141 24.46 -12.75 3.69
C ALA A 141 24.00 -11.49 2.93
N PRO A 142 22.90 -10.82 3.35
CA PRO A 142 22.44 -9.59 2.72
C PRO A 142 23.38 -8.41 3.03
N LEU A 143 24.57 -8.42 2.42
CA LEU A 143 25.57 -7.37 2.55
C LEU A 143 25.08 -6.08 1.91
N LEU A 144 25.49 -4.93 2.45
CA LEU A 144 25.12 -3.61 1.93
C LEU A 144 25.46 -3.43 0.45
N SER A 145 26.59 -4.00 -0.01
CA SER A 145 27.01 -3.96 -1.42
C SER A 145 26.05 -4.71 -2.35
N ILE A 146 25.36 -5.73 -1.85
CA ILE A 146 24.44 -6.59 -2.59
C ILE A 146 23.05 -5.97 -2.56
N VAL A 147 22.50 -5.72 -1.37
CA VAL A 147 21.13 -5.19 -1.23
C VAL A 147 20.98 -3.78 -1.81
N SER A 148 22.07 -2.99 -1.84
CA SER A 148 22.07 -1.68 -2.51
C SER A 148 22.01 -1.79 -4.04
N ALA A 149 22.38 -2.94 -4.62
CA ALA A 149 22.36 -3.17 -6.06
C ALA A 149 21.05 -3.79 -6.56
N ILE A 150 20.17 -4.24 -5.66
CA ILE A 150 18.87 -4.82 -6.01
C ILE A 150 17.89 -3.69 -6.38
N PRO A 151 17.25 -3.72 -7.56
CA PRO A 151 16.26 -2.72 -7.96
C PRO A 151 14.92 -2.94 -7.23
N GLN A 152 14.10 -1.88 -7.11
CA GLN A 152 12.86 -1.93 -6.31
C GLN A 152 11.88 -3.03 -6.73
N HIS A 153 11.62 -3.22 -8.03
CA HIS A 153 10.74 -4.30 -8.49
C HIS A 153 11.23 -5.69 -8.07
N THR A 154 12.55 -5.91 -7.97
CA THR A 154 13.11 -7.17 -7.48
C THR A 154 12.95 -7.28 -5.96
N VAL A 155 13.05 -6.17 -5.21
CA VAL A 155 12.75 -6.16 -3.77
C VAL A 155 11.30 -6.58 -3.51
N ASP A 156 10.34 -6.02 -4.26
CA ASP A 156 8.92 -6.36 -4.16
C ASP A 156 8.66 -7.84 -4.50
N ASN A 157 9.24 -8.33 -5.61
CA ASN A 157 9.16 -9.74 -5.99
C ASN A 157 9.75 -10.67 -4.92
N LEU A 158 10.89 -10.29 -4.34
CA LEU A 158 11.53 -11.07 -3.28
C LEU A 158 10.68 -11.12 -2.01
N ILE A 159 10.01 -10.03 -1.63
CA ILE A 159 9.07 -10.04 -0.49
C ILE A 159 7.91 -11.01 -0.76
N ASN A 160 7.37 -11.02 -1.99
CA ASN A 160 6.32 -11.94 -2.39
C ASN A 160 6.81 -13.41 -2.38
N TYR A 161 7.97 -13.71 -2.95
CA TYR A 161 8.56 -15.05 -2.92
C TYR A 161 8.79 -15.54 -1.50
N ASN A 162 9.28 -14.68 -0.61
CA ASN A 162 9.43 -15.01 0.81
C ASN A 162 8.11 -15.33 1.49
N THR A 163 7.05 -14.57 1.18
CA THR A 163 5.71 -14.85 1.70
C THR A 163 5.25 -16.26 1.30
N GLN A 164 5.43 -16.64 0.03
CA GLN A 164 5.11 -17.98 -0.46
C GLN A 164 5.97 -19.06 0.21
N TRP A 165 7.27 -18.84 0.36
CA TRP A 165 8.16 -19.81 1.00
C TRP A 165 7.85 -20.04 2.48
N ILE A 166 7.45 -18.99 3.21
CA ILE A 166 7.01 -19.10 4.61
C ILE A 166 5.75 -19.96 4.69
N GLN A 167 4.81 -19.80 3.77
CA GLN A 167 3.58 -20.61 3.72
C GLN A 167 3.87 -22.08 3.35
N GLU A 168 4.81 -22.34 2.43
CA GLU A 168 5.15 -23.70 1.97
C GLU A 168 5.98 -24.50 2.97
N LYS A 169 7.04 -23.91 3.54
CA LYS A 169 8.06 -24.62 4.34
C LYS A 169 8.23 -24.10 5.77
N GLY A 170 7.55 -23.01 6.13
CA GLY A 170 7.73 -22.34 7.41
C GLY A 170 8.84 -21.28 7.39
N PHE A 171 8.98 -20.59 8.52
CA PHE A 171 9.92 -19.48 8.71
C PHE A 171 11.27 -19.96 9.28
N CYS A 172 12.38 -19.44 8.75
CA CYS A 172 13.73 -19.62 9.29
C CYS A 172 14.41 -18.27 9.60
N ILE A 173 15.48 -18.28 10.39
CA ILE A 173 16.13 -17.05 10.86
C ILE A 173 16.81 -16.32 9.69
N GLU A 174 17.41 -17.06 8.77
CA GLU A 174 18.06 -16.53 7.57
C GLU A 174 17.04 -15.78 6.69
N MET A 175 15.80 -16.27 6.61
CA MET A 175 14.68 -15.55 5.98
C MET A 175 14.41 -14.22 6.66
N GLY A 176 14.41 -14.21 7.99
CA GLY A 176 14.25 -12.98 8.77
C GLY A 176 15.31 -11.92 8.46
N VAL A 177 16.58 -12.32 8.33
CA VAL A 177 17.67 -11.38 8.02
C VAL A 177 17.51 -10.78 6.62
N TRP A 178 17.19 -11.61 5.62
CA TRP A 178 16.92 -11.14 4.26
C TRP A 178 15.68 -10.25 4.20
N LEU A 179 14.58 -10.64 4.85
CA LEU A 179 13.36 -9.84 4.92
C LEU A 179 13.59 -8.48 5.58
N TYR A 180 14.34 -8.43 6.68
CA TYR A 180 14.69 -7.17 7.32
C TYR A 180 15.50 -6.26 6.39
N ALA A 181 16.47 -6.82 5.67
CA ALA A 181 17.28 -6.07 4.70
C ALA A 181 16.46 -5.59 3.49
N LEU A 182 15.52 -6.40 2.99
CA LEU A 182 14.61 -6.06 1.90
C LEU A 182 13.63 -4.97 2.33
N LEU A 183 13.03 -5.08 3.52
CA LEU A 183 12.19 -4.04 4.09
C LEU A 183 12.96 -2.73 4.27
N ALA A 184 14.23 -2.79 4.70
CA ALA A 184 15.07 -1.60 4.81
C ALA A 184 15.30 -0.94 3.42
N CYS A 185 15.40 -1.76 2.37
CA CYS A 185 15.57 -1.32 0.99
C CYS A 185 14.30 -0.76 0.35
N LEU A 186 13.11 -1.14 0.81
CA LEU A 186 11.83 -0.70 0.27
C LEU A 186 11.72 0.83 0.33
N GLU A 187 11.42 1.49 -0.78
CA GLU A 187 11.36 2.96 -0.87
C GLU A 187 9.96 3.51 -0.50
N LYS A 188 9.92 4.76 -0.01
CA LYS A 188 8.67 5.50 0.28
C LYS A 188 8.54 6.64 -0.75
N PRO A 189 7.32 6.99 -1.23
CA PRO A 189 6.02 6.40 -0.87
C PRO A 189 5.83 4.98 -1.41
N LEU A 190 5.15 4.11 -0.65
CA LEU A 190 4.89 2.73 -1.08
C LEU A 190 3.79 2.73 -2.14
N HIS A 191 4.01 1.95 -3.19
CA HIS A 191 2.96 1.64 -4.17
C HIS A 191 1.90 0.70 -3.53
N PRO A 192 0.62 0.75 -3.94
CA PRO A 192 -0.42 -0.14 -3.42
C PRO A 192 -0.06 -1.64 -3.46
N GLU A 193 0.67 -2.08 -4.48
CA GLU A 193 1.15 -3.46 -4.59
C GLU A 193 2.17 -3.82 -3.50
N ALA A 194 3.16 -2.96 -3.26
CA ALA A 194 4.11 -3.13 -2.17
C ALA A 194 3.40 -3.18 -0.80
N CYS A 195 2.38 -2.33 -0.59
CA CYS A 195 1.52 -2.40 0.59
C CYS A 195 0.82 -3.75 0.72
N SER A 196 0.24 -4.27 -0.37
CA SER A 196 -0.39 -5.61 -0.38
C SER A 196 0.62 -6.70 -0.03
N ASN A 197 1.82 -6.66 -0.61
CA ASN A 197 2.88 -7.66 -0.40
C ASN A 197 3.36 -7.68 1.05
N ILE A 198 3.64 -6.53 1.67
CA ILE A 198 4.06 -6.49 3.08
C ILE A 198 2.94 -6.93 4.03
N ARG A 199 1.67 -6.66 3.70
CA ARG A 199 0.52 -7.14 4.49
C ARG A 199 0.39 -8.66 4.39
N ALA A 200 0.53 -9.22 3.18
CA ALA A 200 0.54 -10.66 2.98
C ALA A 200 1.70 -11.33 3.75
N LEU A 201 2.89 -10.72 3.74
CA LEU A 201 4.03 -11.15 4.53
C LEU A 201 3.71 -11.15 6.03
N ALA A 202 3.18 -10.05 6.57
CA ALA A 202 2.83 -9.96 7.99
C ALA A 202 1.80 -11.02 8.41
N ARG A 203 0.80 -11.31 7.58
CA ARG A 203 -0.15 -12.41 7.81
C ARG A 203 0.52 -13.78 7.81
N ALA A 204 1.44 -14.03 6.87
CA ALA A 204 2.21 -15.26 6.82
C ALA A 204 3.10 -15.40 8.08
N CYS A 205 3.74 -14.32 8.52
CA CYS A 205 4.51 -14.28 9.76
C CYS A 205 3.63 -14.51 10.99
N ALA A 206 2.44 -13.92 11.06
CA ALA A 206 1.50 -14.13 12.16
C ALA A 206 0.99 -15.58 12.23
N SER A 207 0.72 -16.19 11.07
CA SER A 207 0.40 -17.62 10.97
C SER A 207 1.56 -18.49 11.45
N ALA A 208 2.79 -18.22 10.99
CA ALA A 208 3.99 -18.93 11.42
C ALA A 208 4.24 -18.77 12.94
N ARG A 209 3.97 -17.59 13.50
CA ARG A 209 4.09 -17.31 14.95
C ARG A 209 3.12 -18.15 15.78
N ARG A 210 1.90 -18.41 15.29
CA ARG A 210 0.92 -19.27 15.99
C ARG A 210 1.32 -20.73 16.01
N SER A 211 2.06 -21.19 15.00
CA SER A 211 2.57 -22.56 14.95
C SER A 211 3.71 -22.82 15.94
N LEU A 212 4.22 -21.78 16.63
CA LEU A 212 5.26 -21.92 17.65
C LEU A 212 4.67 -22.40 18.99
N THR A 213 5.32 -23.39 19.60
CA THR A 213 4.88 -23.98 20.87
C THR A 213 5.53 -23.35 22.10
N SER A 214 6.70 -22.70 21.94
CA SER A 214 7.51 -22.16 23.04
C SER A 214 7.87 -20.69 22.82
N LYS A 215 7.88 -19.93 23.92
CA LYS A 215 8.37 -18.53 23.96
C LYS A 215 9.88 -18.42 23.79
N SER A 216 10.62 -19.51 24.00
CA SER A 216 12.07 -19.57 23.84
C SER A 216 12.49 -19.92 22.41
N ASP A 217 11.56 -20.00 21.46
CA ASP A 217 11.89 -20.26 20.06
C ASP A 217 12.56 -19.02 19.45
N ASP A 218 13.77 -19.20 18.91
CA ASP A 218 14.57 -18.13 18.31
C ASP A 218 13.86 -17.41 17.16
N ARG A 219 12.84 -18.04 16.54
CA ARG A 219 12.04 -17.47 15.45
C ARG A 219 11.01 -16.44 15.92
N LEU A 220 10.65 -16.44 17.20
CA LEU A 220 9.61 -15.55 17.73
C LEU A 220 9.99 -14.07 17.58
N LEU A 221 11.22 -13.72 17.94
CA LEU A 221 11.72 -12.34 17.88
C LEU A 221 11.73 -11.78 16.44
N PRO A 222 12.31 -12.46 15.43
CA PRO A 222 12.24 -12.02 14.05
C PRO A 222 10.81 -11.85 13.51
N LEU A 223 9.90 -12.78 13.85
CA LEU A 223 8.50 -12.71 13.41
C LEU A 223 7.80 -11.48 13.99
N ASN A 224 7.96 -11.24 15.30
CA ASN A 224 7.42 -10.06 15.97
C ASN A 224 8.00 -8.76 15.40
N LEU A 225 9.28 -8.75 15.06
CA LEU A 225 9.94 -7.59 14.45
C LEU A 225 9.34 -7.28 13.07
N ILE A 226 9.19 -8.27 12.20
CA ILE A 226 8.65 -8.06 10.84
C ILE A 226 7.20 -7.56 10.88
N ILE A 227 6.37 -8.14 11.76
CA ILE A 227 4.98 -7.69 11.96
C ILE A 227 4.96 -6.25 12.49
N CYS A 228 5.78 -5.94 13.50
CA CYS A 228 5.89 -4.60 14.06
C CYS A 228 6.30 -3.55 13.02
N LEU A 229 7.31 -3.83 12.20
CA LEU A 229 7.76 -2.92 11.15
C LEU A 229 6.69 -2.71 10.07
N THR A 230 6.05 -3.80 9.63
CA THR A 230 4.93 -3.70 8.68
C THR A 230 3.82 -2.82 9.22
N ALA A 231 3.40 -3.07 10.47
CA ALA A 231 2.26 -2.38 11.05
C ALA A 231 2.54 -0.92 11.41
N ARG A 232 3.64 -0.66 12.12
CA ARG A 232 3.93 0.67 12.67
C ARG A 232 4.82 1.51 11.76
N TYR A 233 5.85 0.93 11.14
CA TYR A 233 6.79 1.71 10.33
C TYR A 233 6.25 2.00 8.91
N PHE A 234 5.56 1.02 8.29
CA PHE A 234 4.93 1.18 6.97
C PHE A 234 3.46 1.61 7.01
N GLY A 235 2.94 1.92 8.21
CA GLY A 235 1.62 2.52 8.40
C GLY A 235 0.43 1.56 8.28
N GLN A 236 0.65 0.25 8.32
CA GLN A 236 -0.39 -0.78 8.29
C GLN A 236 -0.94 -1.08 9.70
N GLN A 237 -1.46 -0.05 10.38
CA GLN A 237 -1.79 -0.11 11.82
C GLN A 237 -2.85 -1.16 12.17
N ASP A 238 -3.68 -1.56 11.21
CA ASP A 238 -4.69 -2.61 11.37
C ASP A 238 -4.08 -4.02 11.61
N LEU A 239 -2.80 -4.22 11.32
CA LEU A 239 -2.08 -5.47 11.64
C LEU A 239 -1.22 -5.39 12.90
N ALA A 240 -1.27 -4.28 13.65
CA ALA A 240 -0.42 -4.09 14.82
C ALA A 240 -0.82 -5.04 15.96
N ASP A 241 0.19 -5.62 16.60
CA ASP A 241 -0.01 -6.26 17.90
C ASP A 241 -0.37 -5.21 18.96
N PRO A 242 -1.19 -5.59 19.96
CA PRO A 242 -1.64 -4.69 21.03
C PRO A 242 -0.48 -4.08 21.85
#